data_AF-A0ABC9BSQ1-F1
#
_entry.id   AF-A0ABC9BSQ1-F1
#
_cell.length_a   1.000
_cell.length_b   1.000
_cell.length_c   1.000
_cell.angle_alpha   90.00
_cell.angle_beta   90.00
_cell.angle_gamma   90.00
#
_symmetry.space_group_name_H-M   'P 1'
#
loop_
_entity.id
_entity.type
_entity.pdbx_description
1 polymer ?
#
loop_
_entity_poly.entity_id
_entity_poly.type
_entity_poly.pdbx_seq_one_letter_code
_entity_poly.pdbx_strand_id
1 'polypeptide(L)'
;MAAAAAMAQTAAPGAFTFLKHGVVLPARRPGLFLRVFALSVVLSAAVHLFGVLVMASLDAAVNAADAKFSMSRVCLLMGAGVAYLFLYLAAWLVKKVAAACAAVAACSGDRHAVTLGFVLRRVRASLLRVSATVALGAILRAACAAAAAAAFLAPPLALYLTGSPRLLLLGALLAALALRLCFHLEAVCAMAVVVAAAEPGGAGGAVLRAWRLMRGTGGGERALVYVVATWAMQMAAGPVGDVAVRRLLPRGMDRVVVLVVGACLKYVLNFVVDVVSMTSIAAYYFEGRKKDDEKEKAGHID
;
A
#
# COMPACT_ATOMS: atom_id res chain seq x y z
N MET A 1 12.58 21.61 39.26
CA MET A 1 11.78 20.62 38.50
C MET A 1 11.18 21.15 37.19
N ALA A 2 11.20 22.46 36.88
CA ALA A 2 10.69 22.99 35.60
C ALA A 2 11.69 22.92 34.41
N ALA A 3 12.99 22.78 34.66
CA ALA A 3 14.01 22.76 33.62
C ALA A 3 14.12 21.42 32.86
N ALA A 4 13.70 20.31 33.47
CA ALA A 4 13.72 18.98 32.82
C ALA A 4 12.58 18.79 31.80
N ALA A 5 11.51 19.59 31.89
CA ALA A 5 10.40 19.56 30.93
C ALA A 5 10.68 20.34 29.64
N ALA A 6 11.66 21.27 29.66
CA ALA A 6 12.05 22.06 28.50
C ALA A 6 13.05 21.34 27.58
N MET A 7 13.80 20.35 28.07
CA MET A 7 14.77 19.59 27.27
C MET A 7 14.15 18.47 26.41
N ALA A 8 12.84 18.21 26.51
CA ALA A 8 12.17 17.18 25.72
C ALA A 8 11.84 17.61 24.26
N GLN A 9 12.21 18.82 23.83
CA GLN A 9 11.75 19.39 22.55
C GLN A 9 12.83 19.64 21.47
N THR A 10 14.06 19.15 21.63
CA THR A 10 15.12 19.39 20.60
C THR A 10 15.96 18.16 20.27
N ALA A 11 15.40 16.95 20.39
CA ALA A 11 15.98 15.81 19.68
C ALA A 11 15.54 15.88 18.21
N ALA A 12 16.49 16.11 17.30
CA ALA A 12 16.25 16.01 15.87
C ALA A 12 15.50 14.70 15.57
N PRO A 13 14.38 14.72 14.82
CA PRO A 13 13.59 13.53 14.59
C PRO A 13 14.47 12.46 13.92
N GLY A 14 14.79 11.41 14.68
CA GLY A 14 15.60 10.31 14.21
C GLY A 14 14.98 9.64 12.98
N ALA A 15 15.79 8.93 12.20
CA ALA A 15 15.36 8.32 10.93
C ALA A 15 14.15 7.37 11.05
N PHE A 16 13.77 6.95 12.26
CA PHE A 16 12.67 6.00 12.51
C PHE A 16 11.43 6.62 13.20
N THR A 17 11.42 7.93 13.47
CA THR A 17 10.29 8.56 14.18
C THR A 17 8.98 8.40 13.40
N PHE A 18 9.01 8.52 12.08
CA PHE A 18 7.83 8.38 11.24
C PHE A 18 7.24 6.96 11.29
N LEU A 19 8.08 5.91 11.36
CA LEU A 19 7.65 4.52 11.52
C LEU A 19 6.99 4.27 12.88
N LYS A 20 7.55 4.84 13.95
CA LYS A 20 6.94 4.80 15.28
C LYS A 20 5.55 5.43 15.27
N HIS A 21 5.41 6.56 14.59
CA HIS A 21 4.12 7.23 14.41
C HIS A 21 3.12 6.35 13.64
N GLY A 22 3.58 5.59 12.65
CA GLY A 22 2.72 4.66 11.91
C GLY A 22 2.03 3.59 12.77
N VAL A 23 2.65 3.16 13.87
CA VAL A 23 2.05 2.18 14.79
C VAL A 23 1.25 2.87 15.90
N VAL A 24 1.76 3.99 16.42
CA VAL A 24 1.18 4.66 17.59
C VAL A 24 -0.09 5.46 17.24
N LEU A 25 -0.17 6.08 16.06
CA LEU A 25 -1.34 6.87 15.66
C LEU A 25 -2.63 6.04 15.56
N PRO A 26 -2.62 4.83 14.94
CA PRO A 26 -3.77 3.94 14.96
C PRO A 26 -4.23 3.57 16.37
N ALA A 27 -3.29 3.28 17.27
CA ALA A 27 -3.58 2.93 18.65
C ALA A 27 -4.16 4.10 19.46
N ARG A 28 -3.74 5.34 19.18
CA ARG A 28 -4.25 6.56 19.85
C ARG A 28 -5.62 7.00 19.36
N ARG A 29 -6.05 6.59 18.17
CA ARG A 29 -7.36 6.96 17.59
C ARG A 29 -8.15 5.72 17.14
N PRO A 30 -8.43 4.77 18.05
CA PRO A 30 -8.98 3.47 17.69
C PRO A 30 -10.34 3.58 17.00
N GLY A 31 -11.19 4.54 17.40
CA GLY A 31 -12.53 4.68 16.80
C GLY A 31 -12.53 5.00 15.30
N LEU A 32 -11.54 5.76 14.80
CA LEU A 32 -11.39 6.04 13.37
C LEU A 32 -10.95 4.79 12.63
N PHE A 33 -9.87 4.17 13.10
CA PHE A 33 -9.24 3.03 12.43
C PHE A 33 -10.07 1.75 12.55
N LEU A 34 -10.86 1.57 13.62
CA LEU A 34 -11.78 0.44 13.77
C LEU A 34 -12.87 0.45 12.68
N ARG A 35 -13.34 1.63 12.27
CA ARG A 35 -14.33 1.75 11.20
C ARG A 35 -13.72 1.44 9.82
N VAL A 36 -12.53 1.95 9.54
CA VAL A 36 -11.80 1.60 8.30
C VAL A 36 -11.45 0.12 8.28
N PHE A 37 -11.10 -0.44 9.44
CA PHE A 37 -10.86 -1.87 9.63
C PHE A 37 -12.12 -2.69 9.35
N ALA A 38 -13.27 -2.33 9.92
CA ALA A 38 -14.54 -3.00 9.65
C ALA A 38 -14.90 -2.98 8.16
N LEU A 39 -14.75 -1.81 7.50
CA LEU A 39 -14.93 -1.70 6.05
C LEU A 39 -13.99 -2.63 5.28
N SER A 40 -12.72 -2.71 5.68
CA SER A 40 -11.73 -3.58 5.05
C SER A 40 -12.05 -5.06 5.23
N VAL A 41 -12.50 -5.48 6.42
CA VAL A 41 -12.93 -6.85 6.70
C VAL A 41 -14.10 -7.23 5.80
N VAL A 42 -15.12 -6.37 5.72
CA VAL A 42 -16.31 -6.61 4.88
C VAL A 42 -15.93 -6.70 3.40
N LEU A 43 -15.13 -5.75 2.89
CA LEU A 43 -14.67 -5.77 1.50
C LEU A 43 -13.84 -7.02 1.18
N SER A 44 -12.98 -7.42 2.11
CA SER A 44 -12.11 -8.57 1.92
C SER A 44 -12.88 -9.88 1.97
N ALA A 45 -13.83 -10.01 2.89
CA ALA A 45 -14.75 -11.15 2.94
C ALA A 45 -15.60 -11.24 1.67
N ALA A 46 -16.13 -10.11 1.17
CA ALA A 46 -16.91 -10.09 -0.07
C ALA A 46 -16.09 -10.51 -1.30
N VAL A 47 -14.87 -9.96 -1.45
CA VAL A 47 -13.95 -10.35 -2.53
C VAL A 47 -13.61 -11.84 -2.44
N HIS A 48 -13.30 -12.33 -1.25
CA HIS A 48 -12.94 -13.74 -1.06
C HIS A 48 -14.11 -14.68 -1.35
N LEU A 49 -15.31 -14.35 -0.85
CA LEU A 49 -16.53 -15.13 -1.11
C LEU A 49 -16.83 -15.19 -2.61
N PHE A 50 -16.70 -14.06 -3.32
CA PHE A 50 -16.83 -14.04 -4.78
C PHE A 50 -15.78 -14.94 -5.44
N GLY A 51 -14.52 -14.88 -5.02
CA GLY A 51 -13.46 -15.76 -5.52
C GLY A 51 -13.77 -17.24 -5.31
N VAL A 52 -14.27 -17.62 -4.13
CA VAL A 52 -14.69 -19.00 -3.83
C VAL A 52 -15.84 -19.43 -4.74
N LEU A 53 -16.84 -18.58 -4.96
CA LEU A 53 -17.96 -18.86 -5.87
C LEU A 53 -17.48 -19.06 -7.32
N VAL A 54 -16.56 -18.22 -7.80
CA VAL A 54 -15.97 -18.35 -9.14
C VAL A 54 -15.19 -19.66 -9.26
N MET A 55 -14.36 -19.99 -8.27
CA MET A 55 -13.58 -21.24 -8.28
C MET A 55 -14.47 -22.48 -8.18
N ALA A 56 -15.52 -22.47 -7.37
CA ALA A 56 -16.48 -23.56 -7.28
C ALA A 56 -17.23 -23.76 -8.61
N SER A 57 -17.59 -22.67 -9.29
CA SER A 57 -18.21 -22.74 -10.61
C SER A 57 -17.27 -23.28 -11.69
N LEU A 58 -15.97 -22.97 -11.59
CA LEU A 58 -14.94 -23.50 -12.46
C LEU A 58 -14.73 -25.00 -12.23
N ASP A 59 -14.62 -25.42 -10.98
CA ASP A 59 -14.44 -26.83 -10.61
C ASP A 59 -15.64 -27.69 -11.06
N ALA A 60 -16.87 -27.20 -10.82
CA ALA A 60 -18.08 -27.85 -11.34
C ALA A 60 -18.09 -27.94 -12.88
N ALA A 61 -17.61 -26.90 -13.58
CA ALA A 61 -17.53 -26.91 -15.03
C ALA A 61 -16.49 -27.88 -15.59
N VAL A 62 -15.34 -28.02 -14.91
CA VAL A 62 -14.26 -28.96 -15.27
C VAL A 62 -14.68 -30.40 -14.97
N ASN A 63 -15.28 -30.66 -13.82
CA ASN A 63 -15.70 -32.01 -13.43
C ASN A 63 -16.95 -32.49 -14.17
N ALA A 64 -17.81 -31.58 -14.64
CA ALA A 64 -18.93 -31.90 -15.53
C ALA A 64 -18.51 -32.05 -17.00
N ALA A 65 -17.22 -32.05 -17.32
CA ALA A 65 -16.71 -32.19 -18.68
C ALA A 65 -16.77 -33.63 -19.19
N ASP A 66 -17.99 -34.11 -19.44
CA ASP A 66 -18.22 -35.03 -20.55
C ASP A 66 -18.12 -34.23 -21.87
N ALA A 67 -16.99 -34.34 -22.55
CA ALA A 67 -16.69 -34.08 -23.98
C ALA A 67 -17.21 -32.81 -24.72
N LYS A 68 -18.03 -31.92 -24.14
CA LYS A 68 -18.53 -30.70 -24.77
C LYS A 68 -18.28 -29.47 -23.91
N PHE A 69 -17.03 -29.02 -23.92
CA PHE A 69 -16.66 -27.69 -23.45
C PHE A 69 -17.32 -26.64 -24.36
N SER A 70 -18.46 -26.11 -23.94
CA SER A 70 -19.19 -25.08 -24.69
C SER A 70 -18.44 -23.74 -24.60
N MET A 71 -18.24 -23.07 -25.73
CA MET A 71 -17.71 -21.70 -25.83
C MET A 71 -18.44 -20.73 -24.88
N SER A 72 -19.73 -20.93 -24.62
CA SER A 72 -20.52 -20.11 -23.69
C SER A 72 -20.03 -20.19 -22.23
N ARG A 73 -19.54 -21.37 -21.78
CA ARG A 73 -18.99 -21.55 -20.42
C ARG A 73 -17.63 -20.87 -20.28
N VAL A 74 -16.79 -20.93 -21.33
CA VAL A 74 -15.49 -20.23 -21.36
C VAL A 74 -15.71 -18.71 -21.29
N CYS A 75 -16.63 -18.16 -22.09
CA CYS A 75 -16.97 -16.74 -22.03
C CYS A 75 -17.47 -16.32 -20.63
N LEU A 76 -18.29 -17.15 -19.98
CA LEU A 76 -18.80 -16.88 -18.64
C LEU A 76 -17.69 -16.92 -17.58
N LEU A 77 -16.76 -17.88 -17.67
CA LEU A 77 -15.60 -17.98 -16.79
C LEU A 77 -14.62 -16.82 -16.96
N MET A 78 -14.33 -16.43 -18.21
CA MET A 78 -13.54 -15.25 -18.52
C MET A 78 -14.22 -13.98 -17.97
N GLY A 79 -15.53 -13.85 -18.16
CA GLY A 79 -16.33 -12.76 -17.61
C GLY A 79 -16.28 -12.71 -16.07
N ALA A 80 -16.40 -13.87 -15.42
CA ALA A 80 -16.31 -13.99 -13.96
C ALA A 80 -14.91 -13.66 -13.42
N GLY A 81 -13.85 -14.09 -14.12
CA GLY A 81 -12.46 -13.73 -13.79
C GLY A 81 -12.19 -12.23 -13.94
N VAL A 82 -12.68 -11.62 -15.02
CA VAL A 82 -12.61 -10.17 -15.23
C VAL A 82 -13.39 -9.43 -14.14
N ALA A 83 -14.61 -9.86 -13.82
CA ALA A 83 -15.41 -9.28 -12.75
C ALA A 83 -14.72 -9.40 -11.37
N TYR A 84 -14.10 -10.55 -11.07
CA TYR A 84 -13.31 -10.73 -9.85
C TYR A 84 -12.13 -9.76 -9.80
N LEU A 85 -11.40 -9.59 -10.90
CA LEU A 85 -10.28 -8.65 -10.98
C LEU A 85 -10.75 -7.21 -10.73
N PHE A 86 -11.87 -6.79 -11.34
CA PHE A 86 -12.46 -5.48 -11.11
C PHE A 86 -12.88 -5.29 -9.64
N LEU A 87 -13.55 -6.28 -9.05
CA LEU A 87 -13.96 -6.23 -7.65
C LEU A 87 -12.75 -6.15 -6.70
N TYR A 88 -11.72 -6.94 -6.98
CA TYR A 88 -10.46 -6.93 -6.24
C TYR A 88 -9.77 -5.56 -6.31
N LEU A 89 -9.65 -4.99 -7.51
CA LEU A 89 -9.05 -3.66 -7.73
C LEU A 89 -9.86 -2.55 -7.05
N ALA A 90 -11.20 -2.60 -7.14
CA ALA A 90 -12.09 -1.66 -6.48
C ALA A 90 -11.95 -1.74 -4.96
N ALA A 91 -11.97 -2.95 -4.38
CA ALA A 91 -11.79 -3.16 -2.95
C ALA A 91 -10.40 -2.69 -2.49
N TRP A 92 -9.35 -2.98 -3.25
CA TRP A 92 -7.99 -2.49 -2.98
C TRP A 92 -7.92 -0.96 -2.98
N LEU A 93 -8.52 -0.32 -3.99
CA LEU A 93 -8.55 1.13 -4.12
C LEU A 93 -9.28 1.80 -2.95
N VAL A 94 -10.47 1.29 -2.61
CA VAL A 94 -11.28 1.79 -1.49
C VAL A 94 -10.50 1.69 -0.18
N LYS A 95 -9.85 0.54 0.08
CA LYS A 95 -9.01 0.35 1.27
C LYS A 95 -7.86 1.35 1.32
N LYS A 96 -7.14 1.56 0.21
CA LYS A 96 -6.02 2.50 0.13
C LYS A 96 -6.46 3.95 0.35
N VAL A 97 -7.54 4.39 -0.29
CA VAL A 97 -8.09 5.74 -0.13
C VAL A 97 -8.56 5.96 1.30
N ALA A 98 -9.30 5.00 1.87
CA ALA A 98 -9.82 5.12 3.23
C ALA A 98 -8.68 5.15 4.27
N ALA A 99 -7.63 4.33 4.10
CA ALA A 99 -6.44 4.34 4.94
C ALA A 99 -5.67 5.67 4.84
N ALA A 100 -5.50 6.21 3.63
CA ALA A 100 -4.83 7.50 3.42
C ALA A 100 -5.61 8.67 4.03
N CYS A 101 -6.92 8.74 3.81
CA CYS A 101 -7.77 9.77 4.43
C CYS A 101 -7.77 9.68 5.96
N ALA A 102 -7.83 8.46 6.51
CA ALA A 102 -7.76 8.24 7.95
C ALA A 102 -6.41 8.65 8.52
N ALA A 103 -5.31 8.29 7.84
CA ALA A 103 -3.96 8.70 8.21
C ALA A 103 -3.80 10.23 8.22
N VAL A 104 -4.25 10.91 7.17
CA VAL A 104 -4.21 12.38 7.07
C VAL A 104 -5.04 13.03 8.18
N ALA A 105 -6.26 12.55 8.42
CA ALA A 105 -7.12 13.06 9.49
C ALA A 105 -6.52 12.81 10.90
N ALA A 106 -5.80 11.69 11.07
CA ALA A 106 -5.11 11.38 12.31
C ALA A 106 -3.93 12.33 12.56
N CYS A 107 -3.16 12.64 11.52
CA CYS A 107 -1.98 13.52 11.60
C CYS A 107 -2.32 15.01 11.60
N SER A 108 -3.43 15.46 10.99
CA SER A 108 -3.79 16.90 10.94
C SER A 108 -4.23 17.48 12.29
N GLY A 109 -4.46 16.64 13.31
CA GLY A 109 -4.87 17.11 14.63
C GLY A 109 -6.34 17.56 14.73
N ASP A 110 -7.10 17.51 13.64
CA ASP A 110 -8.50 17.97 13.61
C ASP A 110 -9.40 17.12 14.52
N ARG A 111 -9.79 17.68 15.67
CA ARG A 111 -10.68 17.01 16.64
C ARG A 111 -12.09 16.78 16.09
N HIS A 112 -12.50 17.56 15.08
CA HIS A 112 -13.78 17.41 14.36
C HIS A 112 -13.74 16.33 13.27
N ALA A 113 -12.57 15.76 12.96
CA ALA A 113 -12.38 14.73 11.92
C ALA A 113 -12.72 13.29 12.37
N VAL A 114 -13.38 13.13 13.53
CA VAL A 114 -13.68 11.83 14.15
C VAL A 114 -15.06 11.27 13.72
N THR A 115 -15.88 12.05 13.03
CA THR A 115 -17.16 11.59 12.48
C THR A 115 -16.96 10.93 11.11
N LEU A 116 -17.51 9.72 10.95
CA LEU A 116 -17.51 8.96 9.68
C LEU A 116 -18.01 9.81 8.51
N GLY A 117 -18.99 10.69 8.76
CA GLY A 117 -19.52 11.62 7.76
C GLY A 117 -18.49 12.61 7.21
N PHE A 118 -17.56 13.09 8.04
CA PHE A 118 -16.46 13.96 7.57
C PHE A 118 -15.49 13.19 6.70
N VAL A 119 -15.11 11.97 7.11
CA VAL A 119 -14.24 11.09 6.32
C VAL A 119 -14.92 10.73 5.00
N LEU A 120 -16.21 10.38 5.00
CA LEU A 120 -16.98 10.07 3.80
C LEU A 120 -17.13 11.28 2.87
N ARG A 121 -17.38 12.48 3.41
CA ARG A 121 -17.46 13.71 2.62
C ARG A 121 -16.10 14.06 2.01
N ARG A 122 -15.02 13.88 2.77
CA ARG A 122 -13.64 14.08 2.30
C ARG A 122 -13.26 13.03 1.26
N VAL A 123 -13.58 11.76 1.49
CA VAL A 123 -13.40 10.66 0.53
C VAL A 123 -14.17 10.98 -0.74
N ARG A 124 -15.43 11.42 -0.68
CA ARG A 124 -16.22 11.79 -1.87
C ARG A 124 -15.62 12.98 -2.63
N ALA A 125 -15.18 14.03 -1.93
CA ALA A 125 -14.55 15.21 -2.53
C ALA A 125 -13.11 14.98 -3.03
N SER A 126 -12.47 13.92 -2.58
CA SER A 126 -11.10 13.55 -2.97
C SER A 126 -11.07 12.28 -3.83
N LEU A 127 -12.20 11.61 -4.06
CA LEU A 127 -12.26 10.28 -4.65
C LEU A 127 -11.62 10.27 -6.03
N LEU A 128 -12.02 11.20 -6.91
CA LEU A 128 -11.46 11.34 -8.25
C LEU A 128 -9.95 11.62 -8.23
N ARG A 129 -9.47 12.42 -7.28
CA ARG A 129 -8.06 12.83 -7.21
C ARG A 129 -7.16 11.77 -6.60
N VAL A 130 -7.59 11.21 -5.47
CA VAL A 130 -6.89 10.13 -4.78
C VAL A 130 -6.94 8.87 -5.65
N SER A 131 -8.06 8.57 -6.30
CA SER A 131 -8.11 7.45 -7.26
C SER A 131 -7.22 7.69 -8.48
N ALA A 132 -7.21 8.89 -9.07
CA ALA A 132 -6.30 9.20 -10.17
C ALA A 132 -4.83 9.09 -9.76
N THR A 133 -4.44 9.53 -8.55
CA THR A 133 -3.06 9.35 -8.06
C THR A 133 -2.71 7.90 -7.76
N VAL A 134 -3.64 7.13 -7.17
CA VAL A 134 -3.44 5.69 -6.96
C VAL A 134 -3.31 4.95 -8.28
N ALA A 135 -4.16 5.26 -9.27
CA ALA A 135 -4.14 4.66 -10.60
C ALA A 135 -2.86 5.02 -11.35
N LEU A 136 -2.48 6.30 -11.39
CA LEU A 136 -1.22 6.75 -11.98
C LEU A 136 -0.02 6.07 -11.31
N GLY A 137 0.00 6.00 -9.98
CA GLY A 137 1.05 5.30 -9.25
C GLY A 137 1.08 3.79 -9.50
N ALA A 138 -0.08 3.16 -9.73
CA ALA A 138 -0.16 1.75 -10.10
C ALA A 138 0.39 1.50 -11.51
N ILE A 139 0.04 2.35 -12.48
CA ILE A 139 0.56 2.30 -13.85
C ILE A 139 2.08 2.49 -13.84
N LEU A 140 2.57 3.48 -13.11
CA LEU A 140 4.00 3.78 -13.02
C LEU A 140 4.79 2.64 -12.36
N ARG A 141 4.21 2.00 -11.33
CA ARG A 141 4.76 0.79 -10.70
C ARG A 141 4.78 -0.40 -11.66
N ALA A 142 3.69 -0.63 -12.39
CA ALA A 142 3.60 -1.71 -13.38
C ALA A 142 4.63 -1.53 -14.50
N ALA A 143 4.77 -0.30 -15.03
CA ALA A 143 5.78 0.03 -16.03
C ALA A 143 7.22 -0.18 -15.49
N CYS A 144 7.50 0.25 -14.25
CA CYS A 144 8.80 0.03 -13.61
C CYS A 144 9.09 -1.47 -13.42
N ALA A 145 8.12 -2.24 -12.94
CA ALA A 145 8.26 -3.68 -12.73
C ALA A 145 8.48 -4.43 -14.05
N ALA A 146 7.77 -4.06 -15.11
CA ALA A 146 7.97 -4.62 -16.45
C ALA A 146 9.39 -4.31 -16.97
N ALA A 147 9.86 -3.07 -16.81
CA ALA A 147 11.22 -2.68 -17.19
C ALA A 147 12.28 -3.42 -16.36
N ALA A 148 12.07 -3.59 -15.05
CA ALA A 148 12.95 -4.36 -14.19
C ALA A 148 13.00 -5.84 -14.60
N ALA A 149 11.85 -6.46 -14.86
CA ALA A 149 11.76 -7.84 -15.32
C ALA A 149 12.51 -8.04 -16.65
N ALA A 150 12.33 -7.12 -17.60
CA ALA A 150 13.08 -7.14 -18.86
C ALA A 150 14.60 -7.02 -18.63
N ALA A 151 15.03 -6.14 -17.72
CA ALA A 151 16.44 -5.96 -17.36
C ALA A 151 17.05 -7.18 -16.65
N PHE A 152 16.26 -7.98 -15.93
CA PHE A 152 16.70 -9.22 -15.29
C PHE A 152 16.77 -10.40 -16.28
N LEU A 153 15.85 -10.47 -17.24
CA LEU A 153 15.73 -11.62 -18.17
C LEU A 153 16.61 -11.48 -19.42
N ALA A 154 16.85 -10.27 -19.91
CA ALA A 154 17.65 -10.03 -21.11
C ALA A 154 19.14 -10.43 -20.98
N PRO A 155 19.84 -10.19 -19.84
CA PRO A 155 21.27 -10.50 -19.70
C PRO A 155 21.64 -11.99 -19.75
N PRO A 156 20.95 -12.93 -19.07
CA PRO A 156 21.27 -14.35 -19.20
C PRO A 156 20.98 -14.88 -20.60
N LEU A 157 19.93 -14.38 -21.27
CA LEU A 157 19.64 -14.70 -22.65
C LEU A 157 20.74 -14.18 -23.60
N ALA A 158 21.21 -12.95 -23.39
CA ALA A 158 22.30 -12.37 -24.17
C ALA A 158 23.63 -13.09 -23.91
N LEU A 159 23.91 -13.51 -22.67
CA LEU A 159 25.08 -14.32 -22.34
C LEU A 159 25.03 -15.68 -23.04
N TYR A 160 23.87 -16.34 -23.06
CA TYR A 160 23.67 -17.59 -23.80
C TYR A 160 23.95 -17.43 -25.31
N LEU A 161 23.54 -16.30 -25.90
CA LEU A 161 23.68 -16.04 -27.33
C LEU A 161 25.06 -15.51 -27.75
N THR A 162 25.74 -14.74 -26.91
CA THR A 162 26.95 -13.98 -27.28
C THR A 162 28.20 -14.33 -26.47
N GLY A 163 28.06 -15.10 -25.38
CA GLY A 163 29.17 -15.50 -24.51
C GLY A 163 29.85 -14.35 -23.74
N SER A 164 29.32 -13.13 -23.79
CA SER A 164 29.99 -11.95 -23.23
C SER A 164 29.61 -11.69 -21.77
N PRO A 165 30.55 -11.80 -20.81
CA PRO A 165 30.29 -11.52 -19.39
C PRO A 165 30.01 -10.03 -19.13
N ARG A 166 30.42 -9.13 -20.04
CA ARG A 166 30.17 -7.68 -19.92
C ARG A 166 28.68 -7.35 -20.00
N LEU A 167 27.91 -8.10 -20.80
CA LEU A 167 26.46 -7.93 -20.90
C LEU A 167 25.74 -8.37 -19.61
N LEU A 168 26.28 -9.36 -18.92
CA LEU A 168 25.76 -9.79 -17.62
C LEU A 168 25.99 -8.73 -16.54
N LEU A 169 27.19 -8.12 -16.51
CA LEU A 169 27.48 -7.01 -15.60
C LEU A 169 26.60 -5.78 -15.87
N LEU A 170 26.47 -5.37 -17.14
CA LEU A 170 25.59 -4.26 -17.53
C LEU A 170 24.14 -4.54 -17.15
N GLY A 171 23.69 -5.78 -17.40
CA GLY A 171 22.38 -6.28 -16.99
C GLY A 171 22.13 -6.18 -15.49
N ALA A 172 23.07 -6.64 -14.68
CA ALA A 172 22.98 -6.57 -13.23
C ALA A 172 22.94 -5.11 -12.72
N LEU A 173 23.71 -4.20 -13.32
CA LEU A 173 23.68 -2.78 -12.99
C LEU A 173 22.34 -2.12 -13.36
N LEU A 174 21.81 -2.43 -14.54
CA LEU A 174 20.49 -1.95 -14.97
C LEU A 174 19.37 -2.50 -14.07
N ALA A 175 19.45 -3.77 -13.70
CA ALA A 175 18.51 -4.40 -12.78
C ALA A 175 18.57 -3.76 -11.38
N ALA A 176 19.77 -3.49 -10.86
CA ALA A 176 19.96 -2.78 -9.60
C ALA A 176 19.41 -1.34 -9.66
N LEU A 177 19.62 -0.62 -10.77
CA LEU A 177 19.08 0.71 -10.99
C LEU A 177 17.54 0.68 -11.07
N ALA A 178 16.97 -0.28 -11.80
CA ALA A 178 15.54 -0.46 -11.94
C ALA A 178 14.90 -0.79 -10.58
N LEU A 179 15.51 -1.68 -9.79
CA LEU A 179 15.04 -2.01 -8.45
C LEU A 179 15.07 -0.78 -7.52
N ARG A 180 16.16 -0.01 -7.55
CA ARG A 180 16.27 1.24 -6.78
C ARG A 180 15.21 2.25 -7.20
N LEU A 181 14.94 2.38 -8.49
CA LEU A 181 13.89 3.25 -9.01
C LEU A 181 12.50 2.79 -8.56
N CYS A 182 12.22 1.49 -8.60
CA CYS A 182 10.93 0.95 -8.18
C CYS A 182 10.68 1.19 -6.68
N PHE A 183 11.71 1.02 -5.82
CA PHE A 183 11.60 1.37 -4.40
C PHE A 183 11.32 2.87 -4.19
N HIS A 184 12.03 3.74 -4.90
CA HIS A 184 11.78 5.17 -4.83
C HIS A 184 10.38 5.54 -5.30
N LEU A 185 9.92 4.95 -6.41
CA LEU A 185 8.59 5.14 -6.95
C LEU A 185 7.52 4.64 -5.99
N GLU A 186 7.72 3.53 -5.29
CA GLU A 186 6.78 3.04 -4.29
C GLU A 186 6.54 4.07 -3.17
N ALA A 187 7.64 4.61 -2.61
CA ALA A 187 7.57 5.64 -1.59
C ALA A 187 6.95 6.95 -2.11
N VAL A 188 7.34 7.40 -3.31
CA VAL A 188 6.77 8.61 -3.95
C VAL A 188 5.28 8.43 -4.24
N CYS A 189 4.85 7.28 -4.74
CA CYS A 189 3.45 7.02 -5.03
C CYS A 189 2.62 7.04 -3.73
N ALA A 190 3.11 6.41 -2.67
CA ALA A 190 2.40 6.40 -1.40
C ALA A 190 2.35 7.80 -0.76
N MET A 191 3.44 8.59 -0.86
CA MET A 191 3.45 10.01 -0.50
C MET A 191 2.46 10.83 -1.34
N ALA A 192 2.39 10.60 -2.65
CA ALA A 192 1.48 11.31 -3.54
C ALA A 192 0.01 11.06 -3.19
N VAL A 193 -0.34 9.84 -2.78
CA VAL A 193 -1.69 9.50 -2.29
C VAL A 193 -2.02 10.29 -1.02
N VAL A 194 -1.06 10.40 -0.09
CA VAL A 194 -1.22 11.21 1.13
C VAL A 194 -1.32 12.70 0.80
N VAL A 195 -0.48 13.23 -0.08
CA VAL A 195 -0.53 14.64 -0.52
C VAL A 195 -1.88 14.94 -1.18
N ALA A 196 -2.37 14.06 -2.05
CA ALA A 196 -3.68 14.22 -2.69
C ALA A 196 -4.86 14.14 -1.72
N ALA A 197 -4.70 13.42 -0.60
CA ALA A 197 -5.70 13.38 0.47
C ALA A 197 -5.60 14.61 1.41
N ALA A 198 -4.41 15.18 1.57
CA ALA A 198 -4.13 16.33 2.44
C ALA A 198 -4.44 17.68 1.78
N GLU A 199 -4.12 17.84 0.50
CA GLU A 199 -4.12 19.12 -0.20
C GLU A 199 -5.11 19.16 -1.36
N PRO A 200 -5.70 20.33 -1.65
CA PRO A 200 -6.44 20.52 -2.88
C PRO A 200 -5.49 20.64 -4.08
N GLY A 201 -5.49 19.68 -5.01
CA GLY A 201 -4.72 19.78 -6.26
C GLY A 201 -4.97 18.64 -7.25
N GLY A 202 -4.40 18.74 -8.46
CA GLY A 202 -4.44 17.67 -9.47
C GLY A 202 -3.47 16.53 -9.14
N ALA A 203 -3.72 15.34 -9.71
CA ALA A 203 -2.91 14.15 -9.46
C ALA A 203 -1.42 14.34 -9.80
N GLY A 204 -1.13 15.01 -10.92
CA GLY A 204 0.25 15.34 -11.32
C GLY A 204 0.96 16.28 -10.34
N GLY A 205 0.24 17.26 -9.79
CA GLY A 205 0.77 18.19 -8.78
C GLY A 205 1.14 17.46 -7.48
N ALA A 206 0.28 16.54 -7.02
CA ALA A 206 0.54 15.72 -5.85
C ALA A 206 1.77 14.82 -6.04
N VAL A 207 1.93 14.17 -7.20
CA VAL A 207 3.11 13.36 -7.54
C VAL A 207 4.38 14.22 -7.60
N LEU A 208 4.33 15.38 -8.25
CA LEU A 208 5.48 16.28 -8.35
C LEU A 208 5.92 16.83 -6.97
N ARG A 209 4.96 17.18 -6.12
CA ARG A 209 5.24 17.61 -4.74
C ARG A 209 5.82 16.48 -3.90
N ALA A 210 5.23 15.27 -3.97
CA ALA A 210 5.78 14.09 -3.32
C ALA A 210 7.21 13.78 -3.80
N TRP A 211 7.46 13.86 -5.10
CA TRP A 211 8.79 13.68 -5.69
C TRP A 211 9.82 14.70 -5.14
N ARG A 212 9.46 15.98 -5.07
CA ARG A 212 10.32 17.02 -4.50
C ARG A 212 10.64 16.76 -3.02
N LEU A 213 9.65 16.37 -2.22
CA LEU A 213 9.84 16.02 -0.81
C LEU A 213 10.75 14.80 -0.63
N MET A 214 10.67 13.81 -1.54
CA MET A 214 11.50 12.60 -1.49
C MET A 214 12.92 12.81 -2.04
N ARG A 215 13.14 13.83 -2.88
CA ARG A 215 14.47 14.22 -3.39
C ARG A 215 15.27 15.10 -2.44
N GLY A 216 14.65 15.65 -1.40
CA GLY A 216 15.34 16.48 -0.40
C GLY A 216 16.41 15.69 0.39
N THR A 217 17.25 16.42 1.12
CA THR A 217 18.35 15.85 1.92
C THR A 217 17.82 14.80 2.90
N GLY A 218 18.28 13.54 2.76
CA GLY A 218 17.84 12.40 3.57
C GLY A 218 16.53 11.73 3.13
N GLY A 219 15.88 12.20 2.06
CA GLY A 219 14.64 11.61 1.55
C GLY A 219 14.81 10.20 0.98
N GLY A 220 15.96 9.92 0.34
CA GLY A 220 16.26 8.59 -0.21
C GLY A 220 16.47 7.51 0.86
N GLU A 221 17.16 7.83 1.96
CA GLU A 221 17.34 6.89 3.06
C GLU A 221 16.02 6.60 3.75
N ARG A 222 15.19 7.62 3.99
CA ARG A 222 13.85 7.45 4.57
C ARG A 222 12.92 6.67 3.64
N ALA A 223 13.03 6.86 2.32
CA ALA A 223 12.33 6.04 1.33
C ALA A 223 12.72 4.57 1.47
N LEU A 224 14.02 4.28 1.51
CA LEU A 224 14.54 2.93 1.64
C LEU A 224 14.05 2.28 2.93
N VAL A 225 14.19 2.97 4.07
CA VAL A 225 13.75 2.47 5.38
C VAL A 225 12.25 2.21 5.39
N TYR A 226 11.44 3.12 4.83
CA TYR A 226 10.00 2.92 4.68
C TYR A 226 9.69 1.66 3.85
N VAL A 227 10.29 1.52 2.67
CA VAL A 227 10.01 0.40 1.75
C VAL A 227 10.48 -0.93 2.34
N VAL A 228 11.68 -0.97 2.93
CA VAL A 228 12.20 -2.18 3.58
C VAL A 228 11.30 -2.58 4.74
N ALA A 229 10.84 -1.62 5.55
CA ALA A 229 9.92 -1.91 6.65
C ALA A 229 8.56 -2.41 6.16
N THR A 230 7.96 -1.79 5.13
CA THR A 230 6.68 -2.25 4.58
C THR A 230 6.80 -3.62 3.93
N TRP A 231 7.89 -3.88 3.21
CA TRP A 231 8.19 -5.20 2.66
C TRP A 231 8.39 -6.26 3.73
N ALA A 232 9.17 -5.97 4.78
CA ALA A 232 9.38 -6.87 5.89
C ALA A 232 8.06 -7.21 6.58
N MET A 233 7.18 -6.22 6.80
CA MET A 233 5.85 -6.43 7.36
C MET A 233 4.95 -7.29 6.44
N GLN A 234 4.98 -7.06 5.12
CA GLN A 234 4.23 -7.88 4.15
C GLN A 234 4.73 -9.33 4.12
N MET A 235 6.05 -9.54 4.14
CA MET A 235 6.64 -10.88 4.17
C MET A 235 6.36 -11.60 5.49
N ALA A 236 6.29 -10.86 6.61
CA ALA A 236 5.91 -11.41 7.90
C ALA A 236 4.40 -11.72 8.02
N ALA A 237 3.54 -11.02 7.27
CA ALA A 237 2.10 -11.20 7.36
C ALA A 237 1.64 -12.62 7.01
N GLY A 238 2.29 -13.26 6.03
CA GLY A 238 2.03 -14.66 5.64
C GLY A 238 2.25 -15.65 6.80
N PRO A 239 3.49 -15.82 7.30
CA PRO A 239 3.78 -16.79 8.35
C PRO A 239 3.04 -16.49 9.65
N VAL A 240 2.81 -15.21 9.99
CA VAL A 240 2.00 -14.84 11.15
C VAL A 240 0.55 -15.30 10.97
N GLY A 241 -0.03 -15.11 9.78
CA GLY A 241 -1.36 -15.62 9.44
C GLY A 241 -1.45 -17.14 9.56
N ASP A 242 -0.46 -17.87 9.04
CA ASP A 242 -0.42 -19.33 9.10
C ASP A 242 -0.32 -19.85 10.54
N VAL A 243 0.52 -19.22 11.37
CA VAL A 243 0.66 -19.58 12.79
C VAL A 243 -0.64 -19.28 13.54
N ALA A 244 -1.25 -18.12 13.29
CA ALA A 244 -2.50 -17.75 13.92
C ALA A 244 -3.64 -18.70 13.53
N VAL A 245 -3.75 -19.07 12.26
CA VAL A 245 -4.71 -20.08 11.78
C VAL A 245 -4.49 -21.41 12.50
N ARG A 246 -3.24 -21.90 12.57
CA ARG A 246 -2.90 -23.16 13.25
C ARG A 246 -3.19 -23.16 14.75
N ARG A 247 -3.18 -21.98 15.40
CA ARG A 247 -3.43 -21.84 16.84
C ARG A 247 -4.90 -21.59 17.18
N LEU A 248 -5.61 -20.82 16.36
CA LEU A 248 -7.02 -20.49 16.61
C LEU A 248 -7.98 -21.62 16.24
N LEU A 249 -7.63 -22.43 15.23
CA LEU A 249 -8.53 -23.46 14.72
C LEU A 249 -8.23 -24.83 15.37
N PRO A 250 -9.26 -25.51 15.94
CA PRO A 250 -9.14 -26.87 16.44
C PRO A 250 -8.64 -27.86 15.36
N ARG A 251 -7.88 -28.87 15.79
CA ARG A 251 -7.48 -29.98 14.90
C ARG A 251 -8.72 -30.75 14.47
N GLY A 252 -8.93 -30.88 13.16
CA GLY A 252 -10.05 -31.63 12.58
C GLY A 252 -11.17 -30.77 11.97
N MET A 253 -11.04 -29.44 11.94
CA MET A 253 -11.97 -28.59 11.20
C MET A 253 -11.91 -28.79 9.69
N ASP A 254 -13.04 -28.57 9.04
CA ASP A 254 -13.16 -28.63 7.58
C ASP A 254 -12.15 -27.69 6.91
N ARG A 255 -11.49 -28.20 5.86
CA ARG A 255 -10.49 -27.50 5.05
C ARG A 255 -11.06 -26.21 4.47
N VAL A 256 -12.36 -26.18 4.14
CA VAL A 256 -13.03 -24.98 3.63
C VAL A 256 -13.03 -23.86 4.68
N VAL A 257 -13.32 -24.19 5.93
CA VAL A 257 -13.36 -23.18 7.01
C VAL A 257 -11.94 -22.68 7.31
N VAL A 258 -10.95 -23.59 7.33
CA VAL A 258 -9.54 -23.21 7.49
C VAL A 258 -9.09 -22.26 6.37
N LEU A 259 -9.49 -22.53 5.12
CA LEU A 259 -9.18 -21.70 3.96
C LEU A 259 -9.81 -20.31 4.08
N VAL A 260 -11.11 -20.23 4.41
CA VAL A 260 -11.85 -18.96 4.52
C VAL A 260 -11.29 -18.12 5.66
N VAL A 261 -11.08 -18.71 6.84
CA VAL A 261 -10.53 -17.98 8.00
C VAL A 261 -9.10 -17.53 7.71
N GLY A 262 -8.27 -18.40 7.11
CA GLY A 262 -6.89 -18.05 6.76
C GLY A 262 -6.80 -16.94 5.71
N ALA A 263 -7.65 -16.98 4.68
CA ALA A 263 -7.73 -15.91 3.70
C ALA A 263 -8.19 -14.59 4.33
N CYS A 264 -9.27 -14.60 5.11
CA CYS A 264 -9.74 -13.43 5.84
C CYS A 264 -8.64 -12.83 6.72
N LEU A 265 -7.93 -13.67 7.47
CA LEU A 265 -6.83 -13.24 8.32
C LEU A 265 -5.69 -12.61 7.52
N LYS A 266 -5.29 -13.23 6.40
CA LYS A 266 -4.27 -12.68 5.50
C LYS A 266 -4.67 -11.30 4.96
N TYR A 267 -5.92 -11.12 4.53
CA TYR A 267 -6.41 -9.83 4.08
C TYR A 267 -6.41 -8.77 5.19
N VAL A 268 -6.80 -9.17 6.40
CA VAL A 268 -6.77 -8.31 7.58
C VAL A 268 -5.35 -7.87 7.91
N LEU A 269 -4.38 -8.80 7.94
CA LEU A 269 -2.98 -8.44 8.20
C LEU A 269 -2.43 -7.51 7.12
N ASN A 270 -2.68 -7.80 5.84
CA ASN A 270 -2.27 -6.92 4.74
C ASN A 270 -2.86 -5.52 4.88
N PHE A 271 -4.12 -5.41 5.33
CA PHE A 271 -4.73 -4.11 5.60
C PHE A 271 -4.08 -3.39 6.78
N VAL A 272 -3.71 -4.10 7.85
CA VAL A 272 -2.95 -3.50 8.96
C VAL A 272 -1.62 -2.94 8.47
N VAL A 273 -0.90 -3.69 7.62
CA VAL A 273 0.34 -3.21 6.99
C VAL A 273 0.08 -1.96 6.15
N ASP A 274 -0.99 -1.93 5.37
CA ASP A 274 -1.39 -0.75 4.58
C ASP A 274 -1.69 0.47 5.45
N VAL A 275 -2.35 0.28 6.60
CA VAL A 275 -2.64 1.36 7.56
C VAL A 275 -1.35 1.89 8.18
N VAL A 276 -0.46 1.00 8.66
CA VAL A 276 0.84 1.38 9.23
C VAL A 276 1.70 2.11 8.18
N SER A 277 1.70 1.63 6.95
CA SER A 277 2.35 2.24 5.79
C SER A 277 1.84 3.67 5.55
N MET A 278 0.53 3.85 5.39
CA MET A 278 -0.08 5.15 5.08
C MET A 278 0.08 6.16 6.22
N THR A 279 -0.02 5.71 7.47
CA THR A 279 0.17 6.56 8.65
C THR A 279 1.63 6.97 8.84
N SER A 280 2.58 6.08 8.56
CA SER A 280 4.02 6.38 8.57
C SER A 280 4.36 7.49 7.55
N ILE A 281 3.84 7.36 6.34
CA ILE A 281 4.02 8.34 5.26
C ILE A 281 3.30 9.65 5.56
N ALA A 282 2.08 9.60 6.11
CA ALA A 282 1.39 10.81 6.54
C ALA A 282 2.18 11.57 7.61
N ALA A 283 2.70 10.86 8.61
CA ALA A 283 3.56 11.47 9.63
C ALA A 283 4.80 12.13 8.99
N TYR A 284 5.48 11.44 8.07
CA TYR A 284 6.62 12.00 7.35
C TYR A 284 6.26 13.25 6.54
N TYR A 285 5.12 13.25 5.83
CA TYR A 285 4.64 14.40 5.09
C TYR A 285 4.39 15.61 6.00
N PHE A 286 3.69 15.44 7.13
CA PHE A 286 3.41 16.53 8.06
C PHE A 286 4.66 17.02 8.80
N GLU A 287 5.62 16.14 9.11
CA GLU A 287 6.94 16.54 9.62
C GLU A 287 7.70 17.41 8.60
N GLY A 288 7.68 17.02 7.32
CA GLY A 288 8.31 17.78 6.23
C GLY A 288 7.69 19.16 6.08
N ARG A 289 6.36 19.23 6.03
CA ARG A 289 5.61 20.49 5.93
C ARG A 289 5.93 21.45 7.08
N LYS A 290 5.99 20.95 8.32
CA LYS A 290 6.32 21.78 9.49
C LYS A 290 7.70 22.44 9.36
N LYS A 291 8.69 21.72 8.83
CA LYS A 291 10.04 22.27 8.60
C LYS A 291 10.06 23.36 7.54
N ASP A 292 9.27 23.20 6.49
CA ASP A 292 9.15 24.23 5.44
C ASP A 292 8.49 25.50 6.02
N ASP A 293 7.42 25.35 6.81
CA ASP A 293 6.75 26.46 7.50
C ASP A 293 7.68 27.18 8.51
N GLU A 294 8.56 26.45 9.21
CA GLU A 294 9.54 27.00 10.14
C GLU A 294 10.65 27.78 9.41
N LYS A 295 11.11 27.30 8.25
CA LYS A 295 12.10 27.99 7.41
C LYS A 295 11.56 29.27 6.79
N GLU A 296 10.31 29.25 6.32
CA GLU A 296 9.65 30.42 5.75
C GLU A 296 9.52 31.54 6.79
N LYS A 297 9.15 31.19 8.03
CA LYS A 297 9.11 32.15 9.14
C LYS A 297 10.48 32.71 9.53
N ALA A 298 11.52 31.88 9.44
CA ALA A 298 12.89 32.33 9.75
C ALA A 298 13.45 33.28 8.68
N GLY A 299 13.13 33.06 7.39
CA GLY A 299 13.58 33.92 6.29
C GLY A 299 12.79 35.21 6.08
N HIS A 300 11.77 35.47 6.91
CA HIS A 300 11.00 36.73 6.90
C HIS A 300 11.42 37.70 8.01
N ILE A 301 12.47 37.35 8.77
CA ILE A 301 13.04 38.15 9.86
C ILE A 301 14.31 38.91 9.41
N ASP A 302 14.77 38.68 8.18
CA ASP A 302 15.88 39.41 7.53
C ASP A 302 15.34 40.49 6.57
#